data_AF-A0A2V2LCF2-F1
#
_entry.id   AF-A0A2V2LCF2-F1
#
_cell.length_a   1.000
_cell.length_b   1.000
_cell.length_c   1.000
_cell.angle_alpha   90.00
_cell.angle_beta   90.00
_cell.angle_gamma   90.00
#
_symmetry.space_group_name_H-M   'P 1'
#
loop_
_entity.id
_entity.type
_entity.pdbx_description
1 polymer ?
#
loop_
_entity_poly.entity_id
_entity_poly.type
_entity_poly.pdbx_seq_one_letter_code
_entity_poly.pdbx_strand_id
1 'polypeptide(L)'
;MCLSCLQPDPQTGARIDMCLCGAPLTQAAFNRVSADLDRRRFLGGTAAVLGLFAGFGLGPGHASGQDAGRPILLTNLRYFDGTTLRMQGGRDILIEGGRIKALVPTGQGPEDAKRIDCAGRGVIPGLIDAHWHTTLAGVTQTQAMAADIGFVHLMAGREAGATLMRGFTTVRDTGGPAFGLQLAIDRGVLPGPRIFPSGAMISQTSGHGDFRLLNEVPRAAGDLSHSERVGVAAIADGRDGVLRRTREQLMKGASQIKIMAGGGVSSLYDPLESVQYLEEEMRAAVEAAADWGTYVCAHVYTSAGIQRALRAGVKSIEHGQLADSETIAMMRDEGAWWSIQPFLADEDANPKSDPRQEAKQLEVAEGTIRAFEEGRASGVRMAFGTDILMNPRGTISQGRQLAKLTRFMAPLEALRMATGAAGELLGLSGARAPYDGRLGVIEEGALADLLVVEGDPEKDLDWLDDPRANLVLIMKDGAVVKDQL
;
A
#
# COMPACT_ATOMS: atom_id res chain seq x y z
N MET A 1 42.69 13.02 -20.55
CA MET A 1 43.67 13.95 -19.92
C MET A 1 42.87 15.05 -19.26
N CYS A 2 43.07 15.27 -17.95
CA CYS A 2 42.29 16.23 -17.17
C CYS A 2 42.78 17.66 -17.45
N LEU A 3 41.84 18.62 -17.53
CA LEU A 3 42.11 20.05 -17.79
C LEU A 3 42.97 20.74 -16.72
N SER A 4 43.14 20.10 -15.55
CA SER A 4 43.98 20.59 -14.45
C SER A 4 45.50 20.54 -14.72
N CYS A 5 45.94 19.94 -15.83
CA CYS A 5 47.36 19.77 -16.15
C CYS A 5 48.01 20.94 -16.92
N LEU A 6 47.25 21.97 -17.30
CA LEU A 6 47.71 22.99 -18.27
C LEU A 6 47.95 24.38 -17.70
N GLN A 7 47.68 24.65 -16.41
CA GLN A 7 47.87 25.98 -15.83
C GLN A 7 48.90 25.96 -14.69
N PRO A 8 50.00 26.75 -14.77
CA PRO A 8 50.96 26.87 -13.69
C PRO A 8 50.38 27.63 -12.49
N ASP A 9 50.87 27.31 -11.28
CA ASP A 9 50.50 27.99 -10.04
C ASP A 9 50.91 29.49 -10.09
N PRO A 10 49.94 30.43 -9.97
CA PRO A 10 50.21 31.86 -10.09
C PRO A 10 51.04 32.45 -8.94
N GLN A 11 51.28 31.74 -7.83
CA GLN A 11 52.10 32.25 -6.73
C GLN A 11 53.56 31.81 -6.76
N THR A 12 53.87 30.66 -7.34
CA THR A 12 55.21 30.06 -7.21
C THR A 12 55.92 29.83 -8.54
N GLY A 13 55.21 29.86 -9.67
CA GLY A 13 55.79 29.65 -11.01
C GLY A 13 56.36 28.24 -11.25
N ALA A 14 56.27 27.34 -10.27
CA ALA A 14 56.74 25.97 -10.38
C ALA A 14 55.64 25.07 -10.96
N ARG A 15 56.01 24.21 -11.93
CA ARG A 15 55.14 23.13 -12.38
C ARG A 15 55.23 21.99 -11.38
N ILE A 16 54.14 21.71 -10.68
CA ILE A 16 54.04 20.51 -9.83
C ILE A 16 53.89 19.30 -10.76
N ASP A 17 54.88 18.43 -10.78
CA ASP A 17 54.89 17.22 -11.62
C ASP A 17 54.03 16.11 -10.97
N MET A 18 52.71 16.27 -11.05
CA MET A 18 51.73 15.34 -10.45
C MET A 18 51.42 14.09 -11.29
N CYS A 19 52.24 13.73 -12.28
CA CYS A 19 51.93 12.62 -13.19
C CYS A 19 52.81 11.38 -12.98
N LEU A 20 52.84 10.81 -11.77
CA LEU A 20 53.38 9.45 -11.57
C LEU A 20 52.34 8.35 -11.81
N CYS A 21 51.07 8.68 -12.02
CA CYS A 21 50.02 7.71 -12.39
C CYS A 21 50.24 7.09 -13.79
N GLY A 22 50.90 7.81 -14.70
CA GLY A 22 51.30 7.30 -16.01
C GLY A 22 52.70 6.68 -16.07
N ALA A 23 53.47 6.73 -14.97
CA ALA A 23 54.83 6.23 -14.96
C ALA A 23 54.86 4.70 -15.16
N PRO A 24 55.79 4.15 -15.96
CA PRO A 24 55.86 2.71 -16.25
C PRO A 24 55.93 1.84 -14.99
N LEU A 25 56.63 2.33 -13.95
CA LEU A 25 56.74 1.66 -12.65
C LEU A 25 55.40 1.60 -11.90
N THR A 26 54.61 2.67 -11.93
CA THR A 26 53.31 2.72 -11.27
C THR A 26 52.28 1.86 -12.01
N GLN A 27 52.28 1.88 -13.35
CA GLN A 27 51.43 1.00 -14.15
C GLN A 27 51.80 -0.47 -13.97
N ALA A 28 53.09 -0.81 -13.89
CA ALA A 28 53.55 -2.17 -13.60
C ALA A 28 53.12 -2.65 -12.21
N ALA A 29 53.19 -1.78 -11.19
CA ALA A 29 52.69 -2.07 -9.85
C ALA A 29 51.18 -2.28 -9.83
N PHE A 30 50.42 -1.42 -10.51
CA PHE A 30 48.95 -1.54 -10.60
C PHE A 30 48.53 -2.82 -11.30
N ASN A 31 49.14 -3.15 -12.45
CA ASN A 31 48.85 -4.39 -13.17
C ASN A 31 49.18 -5.64 -12.35
N ARG A 32 50.26 -5.61 -11.55
CA ARG A 32 50.62 -6.72 -10.66
C ARG A 32 49.63 -6.88 -9.51
N VAL A 33 49.21 -5.77 -8.89
CA VAL A 33 48.19 -5.78 -7.82
C VAL A 33 46.85 -6.26 -8.36
N SER A 34 46.42 -5.78 -9.53
CA SER A 34 45.17 -6.24 -10.17
C SER A 34 45.22 -7.72 -10.57
N ALA A 35 46.36 -8.21 -11.09
CA ALA A 35 46.52 -9.62 -11.45
C ALA A 35 46.54 -10.58 -10.25
N ASP A 36 47.10 -10.17 -9.10
CA ASP A 36 47.06 -10.95 -7.86
C ASP A 36 45.68 -10.94 -7.19
N LEU A 37 44.86 -9.90 -7.45
CA LEU A 37 43.50 -9.78 -6.92
C LEU A 37 42.49 -10.69 -7.64
N ASP A 38 42.63 -10.90 -8.95
CA ASP A 38 41.63 -11.65 -9.74
C ASP A 38 41.69 -13.18 -9.54
N ARG A 39 42.87 -13.77 -9.34
CA ARG A 39 42.99 -15.25 -9.37
C ARG A 39 42.90 -15.94 -8.01
N ARG A 40 43.30 -15.27 -6.92
CA ARG A 40 43.36 -15.89 -5.58
C ARG A 40 42.20 -15.51 -4.66
N ARG A 41 41.52 -14.38 -4.89
CA ARG A 41 40.36 -13.96 -4.07
C ARG A 41 39.02 -14.49 -4.55
N PHE A 42 38.84 -14.77 -5.84
CA PHE A 42 37.58 -15.31 -6.33
C PHE A 42 37.32 -16.75 -5.87
N LEU A 43 38.34 -17.62 -5.85
CA LEU A 43 38.18 -19.01 -5.39
C LEU A 43 38.38 -19.16 -3.88
N GLY A 44 39.35 -18.45 -3.29
CA GLY A 44 39.62 -18.51 -1.84
C GLY A 44 38.61 -17.73 -0.99
N GLY A 45 38.12 -16.59 -1.48
CA GLY A 45 37.13 -15.76 -0.80
C GLY A 45 35.76 -16.44 -0.74
N THR A 46 35.33 -17.07 -1.83
CA THR A 46 34.04 -17.78 -1.89
C THR A 46 34.02 -19.01 -0.97
N ALA A 47 35.12 -19.77 -0.90
CA ALA A 47 35.23 -20.92 0.00
C ALA A 47 35.32 -20.53 1.48
N ALA A 48 36.04 -19.44 1.81
CA ALA A 48 36.16 -18.96 3.19
C ALA A 48 34.86 -18.34 3.72
N VAL A 49 34.11 -17.64 2.87
CA VAL A 49 32.79 -17.07 3.22
C VAL A 49 31.78 -18.18 3.44
N LEU A 50 31.70 -19.19 2.56
CA LEU A 50 30.80 -20.34 2.73
C LEU A 50 31.16 -21.19 3.95
N GLY A 51 32.45 -21.39 4.24
CA GLY A 51 32.91 -22.13 5.42
C GLY A 51 32.58 -21.43 6.73
N LEU A 52 32.60 -20.09 6.77
CA LEU A 52 32.21 -19.32 7.96
C LEU A 52 30.71 -19.42 8.25
N PHE A 53 29.84 -19.43 7.23
CA PHE A 53 28.39 -19.55 7.45
C PHE A 53 27.95 -20.96 7.87
N ALA A 54 28.65 -22.02 7.40
CA ALA A 54 28.35 -23.39 7.79
C ALA A 54 28.77 -23.73 9.23
N GLY A 55 29.86 -23.14 9.73
CA GLY A 55 30.41 -23.44 11.07
C GLY A 55 29.62 -22.84 12.25
N PHE A 56 28.81 -21.81 12.03
CA PHE A 56 28.05 -21.12 13.08
C PHE A 56 26.55 -21.50 13.12
N GLY A 57 26.07 -22.42 12.27
CA GLY A 57 24.64 -22.73 12.19
C GLY A 57 23.77 -21.55 11.75
N LEU A 58 24.40 -20.50 11.21
CA LEU A 58 23.78 -19.29 10.65
C LEU A 58 23.67 -19.35 9.12
N GLY A 59 23.80 -20.55 8.53
CA GLY A 59 23.25 -20.76 7.21
C GLY A 59 21.75 -20.43 7.27
N PRO A 60 21.20 -19.68 6.31
CA PRO A 60 19.76 -19.44 6.29
C PRO A 60 19.09 -20.79 6.41
N GLY A 61 18.39 -21.04 7.52
CA GLY A 61 17.55 -22.22 7.66
C GLY A 61 16.66 -22.22 6.44
N HIS A 62 16.80 -23.25 5.60
CA HIS A 62 16.20 -23.39 4.28
C HIS A 62 14.91 -22.57 4.15
N ALA A 63 15.03 -21.31 3.73
CA ALA A 63 14.04 -20.77 2.84
C ALA A 63 14.13 -21.74 1.67
N SER A 64 13.09 -22.53 1.43
CA SER A 64 13.05 -23.29 0.20
C SER A 64 13.20 -22.25 -0.89
N GLY A 65 14.40 -22.13 -1.45
CA GLY A 65 14.59 -21.58 -2.77
C GLY A 65 13.65 -22.42 -3.61
N GLN A 66 12.52 -21.83 -3.98
CA GLN A 66 11.58 -22.47 -4.87
C GLN A 66 12.37 -22.99 -6.06
N ASP A 67 12.04 -24.18 -6.54
CA ASP A 67 12.45 -24.64 -7.87
C ASP A 67 12.18 -23.50 -8.85
N ALA A 68 13.23 -22.77 -9.21
CA ALA A 68 13.15 -21.77 -10.26
C ALA A 68 12.91 -22.55 -11.56
N GLY A 69 11.64 -22.69 -11.94
CA GLY A 69 11.28 -23.17 -13.27
C GLY A 69 10.03 -24.03 -13.38
N ARG A 70 9.45 -24.56 -12.28
CA ARG A 70 8.30 -25.46 -12.40
C ARG A 70 6.96 -24.71 -12.24
N PRO A 71 6.06 -24.71 -13.24
CA PRO A 71 4.74 -24.10 -13.11
C PRO A 71 3.96 -24.71 -11.95
N ILE A 72 3.08 -23.94 -11.33
CA ILE A 72 2.13 -24.44 -10.31
C ILE A 72 0.76 -24.52 -10.95
N LEU A 73 0.03 -25.62 -10.73
CA LEU A 73 -1.34 -25.79 -11.19
C LEU A 73 -2.25 -26.02 -9.99
N LEU A 74 -3.16 -25.08 -9.73
CA LEU A 74 -4.23 -25.28 -8.75
C LEU A 74 -5.37 -26.05 -9.41
N THR A 75 -5.75 -27.19 -8.83
CA THR A 75 -6.71 -28.13 -9.40
C THR A 75 -7.89 -28.39 -8.45
N ASN A 76 -8.99 -28.92 -8.99
CA ASN A 76 -10.16 -29.34 -8.20
C ASN A 76 -10.69 -28.18 -7.33
N LEU A 77 -11.15 -27.12 -7.99
CA LEU A 77 -11.56 -25.87 -7.36
C LEU A 77 -12.82 -25.28 -8.02
N ARG A 78 -13.49 -24.41 -7.28
CA ARG A 78 -14.32 -23.35 -7.85
C ARG A 78 -13.61 -22.02 -7.62
N TYR A 79 -13.83 -21.01 -8.46
CA TYR A 79 -13.18 -19.71 -8.28
C TYR A 79 -14.11 -18.51 -8.48
N PHE A 80 -13.87 -17.45 -7.72
CA PHE A 80 -14.37 -16.11 -8.01
C PHE A 80 -13.26 -15.36 -8.75
N ASP A 81 -13.56 -14.77 -9.90
CA ASP A 81 -12.52 -14.12 -10.73
C ASP A 81 -12.21 -12.68 -10.30
N GLY A 82 -12.88 -12.17 -9.24
CA GLY A 82 -12.77 -10.79 -8.78
C GLY A 82 -13.73 -9.81 -9.44
N THR A 83 -14.48 -10.22 -10.48
CA THR A 83 -15.33 -9.33 -11.29
C THR A 83 -16.74 -9.87 -11.53
N THR A 84 -16.87 -11.13 -11.93
CA THR A 84 -18.14 -11.79 -12.22
C THR A 84 -18.77 -12.26 -10.92
N LEU A 85 -19.95 -11.76 -10.55
CA LEU A 85 -20.65 -12.02 -9.28
C LEU A 85 -21.26 -13.45 -9.18
N ARG A 86 -20.44 -14.48 -9.42
CA ARG A 86 -20.75 -15.90 -9.20
C ARG A 86 -19.45 -16.70 -9.02
N MET A 87 -19.52 -17.83 -8.33
CA MET A 87 -18.42 -18.80 -8.41
C MET A 87 -18.44 -19.52 -9.76
N GLN A 88 -17.26 -19.73 -10.32
CA GLN A 88 -17.03 -20.37 -11.61
C GLN A 88 -16.30 -21.71 -11.41
N GLY A 89 -16.39 -22.60 -12.40
CA GLY A 89 -15.79 -23.94 -12.33
C GLY A 89 -15.36 -24.45 -13.70
N GLY A 90 -14.89 -25.71 -13.73
CA GLY A 90 -14.43 -26.37 -14.97
C GLY A 90 -13.09 -25.86 -15.49
N ARG A 91 -12.34 -25.13 -14.65
CA ARG A 91 -11.00 -24.62 -14.95
C ARG A 91 -10.05 -24.89 -13.79
N ASP A 92 -8.80 -25.18 -14.13
CA ASP A 92 -7.66 -25.20 -13.21
C ASP A 92 -6.81 -23.92 -13.47
N ILE A 93 -6.12 -23.42 -12.45
CA ILE A 93 -5.37 -22.15 -12.53
C ILE A 93 -3.89 -22.45 -12.66
N LEU A 94 -3.31 -22.16 -13.83
CA LEU A 94 -1.88 -22.33 -14.10
C LEU A 94 -1.13 -21.05 -13.74
N ILE A 95 -0.11 -21.17 -12.90
CA ILE A 95 0.74 -20.10 -12.42
C ILE A 95 2.17 -20.34 -12.87
N GLU A 96 2.79 -19.31 -13.44
CA GLU A 96 4.17 -19.34 -13.92
C GLU A 96 4.79 -17.94 -13.77
N GLY A 97 6.02 -17.87 -13.25
CA GLY A 97 6.75 -16.60 -13.15
C GLY A 97 6.04 -15.52 -12.33
N GLY A 98 5.31 -15.90 -11.29
CA GLY A 98 4.56 -14.97 -10.43
C GLY A 98 3.25 -14.45 -11.02
N ARG A 99 2.82 -14.98 -12.17
CA ARG A 99 1.58 -14.59 -12.87
C ARG A 99 0.66 -15.76 -13.09
N ILE A 100 -0.62 -15.46 -13.22
CA ILE A 100 -1.60 -16.41 -13.74
C ILE A 100 -1.33 -16.53 -15.23
N LYS A 101 -0.79 -17.68 -15.63
CA LYS A 101 -0.41 -17.95 -17.02
C LYS A 101 -1.63 -18.28 -17.88
N ALA A 102 -2.56 -19.07 -17.35
CA ALA A 102 -3.78 -19.48 -18.07
C ALA A 102 -4.82 -20.08 -17.13
N LEU A 103 -6.09 -20.05 -17.56
CA LEU A 103 -7.18 -20.85 -16.99
C LEU A 103 -7.46 -22.05 -17.91
N VAL A 104 -6.81 -23.17 -17.61
CA VAL A 104 -6.89 -24.39 -18.44
C VAL A 104 -8.15 -25.19 -18.08
N PRO A 105 -8.75 -25.96 -19.01
CA PRO A 105 -9.84 -26.87 -18.66
C PRO A 105 -9.40 -27.87 -17.57
N THR A 106 -10.32 -28.24 -16.67
CA THR A 106 -10.01 -29.16 -15.56
C THR A 106 -9.34 -30.45 -16.03
N GLY A 107 -8.26 -30.85 -15.35
CA GLY A 107 -7.48 -32.03 -15.67
C GLY A 107 -6.48 -31.84 -16.82
N GLN A 108 -6.45 -30.65 -17.43
CA GLN A 108 -5.43 -30.27 -18.42
C GLN A 108 -4.33 -29.44 -17.75
N GLY A 109 -3.26 -29.16 -18.50
CA GLY A 109 -2.09 -28.40 -18.05
C GLY A 109 -0.78 -29.20 -18.19
N PRO A 110 0.37 -28.55 -18.02
CA PRO A 110 1.67 -29.19 -18.20
C PRO A 110 1.84 -30.41 -17.28
N GLU A 111 2.43 -31.48 -17.79
CA GLU A 111 2.67 -32.71 -17.02
C GLU A 111 3.69 -32.49 -15.90
N ASP A 112 4.64 -31.59 -16.12
CA ASP A 112 5.70 -31.24 -15.17
C ASP A 112 5.24 -30.24 -14.10
N ALA A 113 4.04 -29.65 -14.20
CA ALA A 113 3.55 -28.68 -13.23
C ALA A 113 3.40 -29.28 -11.82
N LYS A 114 3.77 -28.52 -10.78
CA LYS A 114 3.45 -28.84 -9.38
C LYS A 114 1.94 -28.67 -9.18
N ARG A 115 1.22 -29.78 -9.03
CA ARG A 115 -0.22 -29.78 -8.77
C ARG A 115 -0.50 -29.52 -7.29
N ILE A 116 -1.44 -28.63 -7.01
CA ILE A 116 -1.98 -28.37 -5.68
C ILE A 116 -3.49 -28.62 -5.77
N ASP A 117 -3.97 -29.65 -5.05
CA ASP A 117 -5.38 -30.01 -5.00
C ASP A 117 -6.10 -29.11 -3.98
N CYS A 118 -7.06 -28.31 -4.44
CA CYS A 118 -7.83 -27.43 -3.57
C CYS A 118 -9.00 -28.14 -2.88
N ALA A 119 -9.22 -29.44 -3.13
CA ALA A 119 -10.26 -30.29 -2.54
C ALA A 119 -11.70 -29.75 -2.74
N GLY A 120 -11.97 -29.11 -3.87
CA GLY A 120 -13.26 -28.51 -4.21
C GLY A 120 -13.54 -27.15 -3.55
N ARG A 121 -12.59 -26.61 -2.79
CA ARG A 121 -12.71 -25.32 -2.09
C ARG A 121 -12.78 -24.13 -3.05
N GLY A 122 -13.26 -23.00 -2.53
CA GLY A 122 -13.29 -21.73 -3.24
C GLY A 122 -11.92 -21.09 -3.35
N VAL A 123 -11.55 -20.65 -4.54
CA VAL A 123 -10.35 -19.85 -4.81
C VAL A 123 -10.77 -18.43 -5.19
N ILE A 124 -10.18 -17.45 -4.51
CA ILE A 124 -10.48 -16.03 -4.73
C ILE A 124 -9.17 -15.26 -4.98
N PRO A 125 -9.21 -14.08 -5.61
CA PRO A 125 -8.04 -13.21 -5.67
C PRO A 125 -7.60 -12.85 -4.24
N GLY A 126 -6.31 -12.57 -4.09
CA GLY A 126 -5.80 -11.93 -2.89
C GLY A 126 -6.55 -10.64 -2.58
N LEU A 127 -6.86 -10.42 -1.29
CA LEU A 127 -7.65 -9.26 -0.87
C LEU A 127 -6.82 -7.98 -0.95
N ILE A 128 -7.52 -6.87 -1.17
CA ILE A 128 -6.98 -5.53 -1.27
C ILE A 128 -7.72 -4.62 -0.30
N ASP A 129 -6.97 -3.95 0.59
CA ASP A 129 -7.47 -2.86 1.41
C ASP A 129 -7.10 -1.53 0.77
N ALA A 130 -8.07 -0.81 0.22
CA ALA A 130 -7.84 0.44 -0.50
C ALA A 130 -7.67 1.66 0.42
N HIS A 131 -7.75 1.50 1.74
CA HIS A 131 -7.47 2.57 2.69
C HIS A 131 -6.78 1.99 3.93
N TRP A 132 -5.49 1.73 3.81
CA TRP A 132 -4.68 1.22 4.91
C TRP A 132 -3.67 2.28 5.37
N HIS A 133 -3.20 2.16 6.61
CA HIS A 133 -2.11 2.97 7.15
C HIS A 133 -0.97 2.06 7.62
N THR A 134 -0.16 1.60 6.68
CA THR A 134 0.76 0.48 6.87
C THR A 134 1.75 0.71 8.00
N THR A 135 2.24 1.94 8.16
CA THR A 135 3.18 2.29 9.24
C THR A 135 2.52 2.67 10.55
N LEU A 136 1.22 2.96 10.55
CA LEU A 136 0.52 3.52 11.71
C LEU A 136 -0.51 2.55 12.32
N ALA A 137 -0.90 1.48 11.60
CA ALA A 137 -1.91 0.53 12.05
C ALA A 137 -1.46 -0.22 13.33
N GLY A 138 -0.20 -0.64 13.37
CA GLY A 138 0.37 -1.47 14.45
C GLY A 138 0.89 -0.73 15.68
N VAL A 139 0.64 0.59 15.79
CA VAL A 139 1.12 1.45 16.90
C VAL A 139 -0.01 2.32 17.43
N THR A 140 0.12 2.85 18.65
CA THR A 140 -0.83 3.84 19.18
C THR A 140 -0.54 5.25 18.64
N GLN A 141 -1.47 6.20 18.80
CA GLN A 141 -1.24 7.59 18.41
C GLN A 141 -0.03 8.20 19.14
N THR A 142 0.11 7.96 20.45
CA THR A 142 1.26 8.43 21.22
C THR A 142 2.57 7.88 20.65
N GLN A 143 2.61 6.59 20.29
CA GLN A 143 3.80 5.99 19.69
C GLN A 143 4.09 6.59 18.31
N ALA A 144 3.07 6.75 17.46
CA ALA A 144 3.22 7.34 16.14
C ALA A 144 3.77 8.78 16.18
N MET A 145 3.41 9.56 17.20
CA MET A 145 3.80 10.98 17.31
C MET A 145 5.06 11.24 18.14
N ALA A 146 5.47 10.30 19.01
CA ALA A 146 6.52 10.55 19.99
C ALA A 146 7.59 9.46 20.11
N ALA A 147 7.37 8.25 19.56
CA ALA A 147 8.37 7.20 19.62
C ALA A 147 9.48 7.40 18.57
N ASP A 148 10.57 6.65 18.73
CA ASP A 148 11.59 6.55 17.69
C ASP A 148 11.00 5.94 16.42
N ILE A 149 11.33 6.53 15.27
CA ILE A 149 10.79 6.08 13.97
C ILE A 149 11.22 4.65 13.62
N GLY A 150 12.39 4.20 14.07
CA GLY A 150 12.85 2.83 13.91
C GLY A 150 11.96 1.84 14.66
N PHE A 151 11.52 2.17 15.87
CA PHE A 151 10.54 1.35 16.60
C PHE A 151 9.22 1.25 15.82
N VAL A 152 8.69 2.38 15.31
CA VAL A 152 7.45 2.41 14.53
C VAL A 152 7.54 1.50 13.29
N HIS A 153 8.67 1.56 12.55
CA HIS A 153 8.88 0.68 11.40
C HIS A 153 9.04 -0.80 11.76
N LEU A 154 9.66 -1.14 12.89
CA LEU A 154 9.72 -2.53 13.36
C LEU A 154 8.32 -3.08 13.68
N MET A 155 7.48 -2.28 14.32
CA MET A 155 6.09 -2.64 14.59
C MET A 155 5.27 -2.78 13.31
N ALA A 156 5.48 -1.88 12.35
CA ALA A 156 4.87 -1.95 11.03
C ALA A 156 5.30 -3.19 10.24
N GLY A 157 6.56 -3.62 10.34
CA GLY A 157 7.05 -4.85 9.73
C GLY A 157 6.35 -6.10 10.28
N ARG A 158 6.16 -6.16 11.61
CA ARG A 158 5.37 -7.24 12.23
C ARG A 158 3.91 -7.23 11.75
N GLU A 159 3.30 -6.05 11.69
CA GLU A 159 1.92 -5.90 11.25
C GLU A 159 1.74 -6.20 9.77
N ALA A 160 2.72 -5.90 8.92
CA ALA A 160 2.69 -6.25 7.49
C ALA A 160 2.61 -7.77 7.29
N GLY A 161 3.41 -8.55 8.04
CA GLY A 161 3.33 -10.00 8.04
C GLY A 161 1.95 -10.50 8.50
N ALA A 162 1.39 -9.92 9.56
CA ALA A 162 0.05 -10.25 10.03
C ALA A 162 -1.05 -9.90 9.02
N THR A 163 -0.92 -8.76 8.32
CA THR A 163 -1.81 -8.32 7.23
C THR A 163 -1.85 -9.34 6.10
N LEU A 164 -0.68 -9.82 5.66
CA LEU A 164 -0.59 -10.87 4.64
C LEU A 164 -1.26 -12.17 5.10
N MET A 165 -1.09 -12.54 6.37
CA MET A 165 -1.72 -13.73 6.95
C MET A 165 -3.24 -13.60 7.14
N ARG A 166 -3.81 -12.39 7.06
CA ARG A 166 -5.25 -12.14 6.97
C ARG A 166 -5.80 -12.22 5.54
N GLY A 167 -4.95 -12.55 4.56
CA GLY A 167 -5.33 -12.68 3.14
C GLY A 167 -5.21 -11.39 2.33
N PHE A 168 -4.83 -10.27 2.96
CA PHE A 168 -4.57 -9.02 2.27
C PHE A 168 -3.18 -9.08 1.63
N THR A 169 -3.15 -9.34 0.34
CA THR A 169 -1.91 -9.48 -0.45
C THR A 169 -1.44 -8.15 -1.01
N THR A 170 -2.33 -7.14 -1.05
CA THR A 170 -2.04 -5.78 -1.47
C THR A 170 -2.77 -4.78 -0.57
N VAL A 171 -2.16 -3.62 -0.31
CA VAL A 171 -2.79 -2.49 0.37
C VAL A 171 -2.50 -1.17 -0.36
N ARG A 172 -3.47 -0.26 -0.37
CA ARG A 172 -3.25 1.15 -0.70
C ARG A 172 -2.97 1.90 0.59
N ASP A 173 -1.73 2.32 0.78
CA ASP A 173 -1.35 3.12 1.92
C ASP A 173 -1.75 4.58 1.67
N THR A 174 -2.67 5.10 2.48
CA THR A 174 -3.20 6.47 2.32
C THR A 174 -2.66 7.45 3.36
N GLY A 175 -1.47 7.17 3.88
CA GLY A 175 -0.78 8.05 4.83
C GLY A 175 0.33 7.30 5.56
N GLY A 176 1.56 7.59 5.13
CA GLY A 176 2.79 6.88 5.51
C GLY A 176 3.48 7.43 6.77
N PRO A 177 4.78 7.18 6.96
CA PRO A 177 5.86 7.01 5.95
C PRO A 177 6.13 5.57 5.46
N ALA A 178 5.38 5.08 4.46
CA ALA A 178 5.41 3.66 4.04
C ALA A 178 6.58 3.23 3.13
N PHE A 179 7.32 4.15 2.51
CA PHE A 179 8.33 3.80 1.48
C PHE A 179 9.42 2.83 1.97
N GLY A 180 9.91 3.00 3.20
CA GLY A 180 10.93 2.10 3.75
C GLY A 180 10.41 0.67 3.97
N LEU A 181 9.17 0.54 4.42
CA LEU A 181 8.51 -0.75 4.61
C LEU A 181 8.20 -1.43 3.28
N GLN A 182 7.71 -0.67 2.29
CA GLN A 182 7.51 -1.16 0.93
C GLN A 182 8.82 -1.73 0.36
N LEU A 183 9.92 -0.96 0.44
CA LEU A 183 11.22 -1.42 -0.04
C LEU A 183 11.67 -2.71 0.65
N ALA A 184 11.47 -2.85 1.97
CA ALA A 184 11.82 -4.06 2.71
C ALA A 184 11.00 -5.28 2.24
N ILE A 185 9.70 -5.11 2.00
CA ILE A 185 8.82 -6.18 1.51
C ILE A 185 9.16 -6.57 0.08
N ASP A 186 9.35 -5.59 -0.81
CA ASP A 186 9.66 -5.80 -2.22
C ASP A 186 11.02 -6.50 -2.41
N ARG A 187 11.94 -6.32 -1.46
CA ARG A 187 13.25 -7.00 -1.42
C ARG A 187 13.21 -8.36 -0.70
N GLY A 188 12.04 -8.79 -0.21
CA GLY A 188 11.89 -10.04 0.53
C GLY A 188 12.55 -10.06 1.90
N VAL A 189 12.90 -8.89 2.46
CA VAL A 189 13.49 -8.78 3.82
C VAL A 189 12.44 -9.07 4.89
N LEU A 190 11.19 -8.67 4.64
CA LEU A 190 10.04 -8.92 5.52
C LEU A 190 8.86 -9.47 4.71
N PRO A 191 8.06 -10.38 5.29
CA PRO A 191 6.79 -10.76 4.68
C PRO A 191 5.80 -9.59 4.79
N GLY A 192 4.96 -9.40 3.78
CA GLY A 192 3.90 -8.41 3.82
C GLY A 192 3.18 -8.25 2.47
N PRO A 193 2.08 -7.47 2.45
CA PRO A 193 1.38 -7.15 1.22
C PRO A 193 2.23 -6.28 0.29
N ARG A 194 1.89 -6.26 -1.00
CA ARG A 194 2.30 -5.17 -1.90
C ARG A 194 1.72 -3.85 -1.41
N ILE A 195 2.47 -2.76 -1.49
CA ILE A 195 2.06 -1.45 -0.99
C ILE A 195 1.97 -0.47 -2.15
N PHE A 196 0.85 0.23 -2.26
CA PHE A 196 0.67 1.41 -3.12
C PHE A 196 0.76 2.67 -2.24
N PRO A 197 1.95 3.29 -2.10
CA PRO A 197 2.19 4.33 -1.11
C PRO A 197 1.73 5.71 -1.56
N SER A 198 1.05 6.45 -0.67
CA SER A 198 0.78 7.89 -0.89
C SER A 198 1.94 8.79 -0.47
N GLY A 199 2.86 8.26 0.36
CA GLY A 199 3.79 9.09 1.12
C GLY A 199 3.10 9.78 2.30
N ALA A 200 3.57 10.97 2.65
CA ALA A 200 2.99 11.74 3.74
C ALA A 200 1.59 12.25 3.39
N MET A 201 0.71 12.35 4.39
CA MET A 201 -0.61 12.99 4.25
C MET A 201 -0.44 14.50 4.09
N ILE A 202 -0.85 15.06 2.95
CA ILE A 202 -0.74 16.50 2.71
C ILE A 202 -1.95 17.21 3.34
N SER A 203 -1.70 18.11 4.29
CA SER A 203 -2.74 18.79 5.07
C SER A 203 -2.45 20.28 5.21
N GLN A 204 -3.49 21.10 5.23
CA GLN A 204 -3.34 22.50 5.61
C GLN A 204 -3.00 22.66 7.08
N THR A 205 -2.54 23.85 7.47
CA THR A 205 -2.47 24.26 8.87
C THR A 205 -3.87 24.16 9.52
N SER A 206 -3.92 23.60 10.73
CA SER A 206 -5.17 23.29 11.44
C SER A 206 -6.08 22.30 10.72
N GLY A 207 -5.54 21.51 9.78
CA GLY A 207 -6.27 20.46 9.08
C GLY A 207 -6.17 19.09 9.75
N HIS A 208 -6.83 18.09 9.15
CA HIS A 208 -6.96 16.75 9.74
C HIS A 208 -5.61 16.03 9.96
N GLY A 209 -4.60 16.33 9.11
CA GLY A 209 -3.24 15.79 9.24
C GLY A 209 -2.31 16.62 10.12
N ASP A 210 -2.78 17.72 10.72
CA ASP A 210 -1.99 18.60 11.58
C ASP A 210 -2.02 18.14 13.05
N PHE A 211 -1.03 17.33 13.41
CA PHE A 211 -0.90 16.74 14.76
C PHE A 211 -0.14 17.63 15.76
N ARG A 212 0.18 18.88 15.41
CA ARG A 212 0.89 19.79 16.31
C ARG A 212 0.03 20.16 17.52
N LEU A 213 0.68 20.42 18.64
CA LEU A 213 0.05 20.93 19.86
C LEU A 213 -0.07 22.45 19.83
N LEU A 214 -0.99 23.01 20.62
CA LEU A 214 -1.23 24.46 20.68
C LEU A 214 0.01 25.28 21.10
N ASN A 215 0.93 24.70 21.87
CA ASN A 215 2.19 25.35 22.25
C ASN A 215 3.24 25.42 21.12
N GLU A 216 2.99 24.77 19.98
CA GLU A 216 3.79 24.84 18.76
C GLU A 216 3.29 25.95 17.80
N VAL A 217 2.31 26.76 18.24
CA VAL A 217 1.70 27.84 17.44
C VAL A 217 2.04 29.22 18.04
N PRO A 218 2.49 30.20 17.24
CA PRO A 218 2.78 30.10 15.80
C PRO A 218 4.10 29.37 15.52
N ARG A 219 4.15 28.64 14.40
CA ARG A 219 5.39 28.01 13.92
C ARG A 219 6.33 29.05 13.31
N ALA A 220 7.64 28.86 13.47
CA ALA A 220 8.63 29.59 12.69
C ALA A 220 8.67 29.06 11.24
N ALA A 221 9.03 29.93 10.29
CA ALA A 221 9.21 29.51 8.90
C ALA A 221 10.33 28.45 8.80
N GLY A 222 10.03 27.32 8.15
CA GLY A 222 10.99 26.23 7.95
C GLY A 222 11.09 25.23 9.09
N ASP A 223 10.47 25.48 10.24
CA ASP A 223 10.43 24.50 11.34
C ASP A 223 9.40 23.41 11.02
N LEU A 224 9.82 22.14 11.04
CA LEU A 224 8.96 20.98 10.79
C LEU A 224 8.61 20.30 12.10
N SER A 225 7.35 19.95 12.33
CA SER A 225 6.97 19.13 13.48
C SER A 225 7.64 17.75 13.45
N HIS A 226 7.55 16.97 14.54
CA HIS A 226 8.01 15.58 14.52
C HIS A 226 7.33 14.78 13.41
N SER A 227 5.99 14.87 13.29
CA SER A 227 5.21 14.14 12.28
C SER A 227 5.61 14.51 10.85
N GLU A 228 5.97 15.78 10.60
CA GLU A 228 6.52 16.21 9.31
C GLU A 228 7.90 15.63 9.03
N ARG A 229 8.80 15.66 10.02
CA ARG A 229 10.17 15.14 9.87
C ARG A 229 10.20 13.64 9.59
N VAL A 230 9.35 12.88 10.26
CA VAL A 230 9.27 11.42 10.04
C VAL A 230 8.42 11.06 8.82
N GLY A 231 7.74 12.03 8.19
CA GLY A 231 6.98 11.82 6.96
C GLY A 231 5.59 11.23 7.16
N VAL A 232 4.99 11.42 8.34
CA VAL A 232 3.57 11.08 8.60
C VAL A 232 2.65 12.07 7.90
N ALA A 233 2.91 13.36 8.09
CA ALA A 233 2.17 14.45 7.49
C ALA A 233 3.12 15.38 6.73
N ALA A 234 2.57 16.16 5.81
CA ALA A 234 3.25 17.27 5.17
C ALA A 234 2.33 18.47 5.26
N ILE A 235 2.64 19.40 6.16
CA ILE A 235 1.81 20.60 6.31
C ILE A 235 2.16 21.59 5.20
N ALA A 236 1.15 22.05 4.49
CA ALA A 236 1.28 22.97 3.38
C ALA A 236 0.04 23.87 3.25
N ASP A 237 0.29 25.15 3.08
CA ASP A 237 -0.73 26.16 2.83
C ASP A 237 -0.36 26.92 1.55
N GLY A 238 -1.38 27.36 0.82
CA GLY A 238 -1.27 27.99 -0.48
C GLY A 238 -0.91 27.03 -1.61
N ARG A 239 -1.24 27.45 -2.83
CA ARG A 239 -0.99 26.71 -4.07
C ARG A 239 0.45 26.20 -4.17
N ASP A 240 1.43 27.07 -3.90
CA ASP A 240 2.85 26.74 -4.02
C ASP A 240 3.32 25.72 -2.97
N GLY A 241 2.78 25.81 -1.75
CA GLY A 241 3.07 24.88 -0.67
C GLY A 241 2.59 23.48 -1.02
N VAL A 242 1.33 23.36 -1.44
CA VAL A 242 0.73 22.08 -1.84
C VAL A 242 1.46 21.49 -3.04
N LEU A 243 1.70 22.30 -4.08
CA LEU A 243 2.45 21.87 -5.27
C LEU A 243 3.83 21.30 -4.91
N ARG A 244 4.56 21.98 -4.01
CA ARG A 244 5.85 21.51 -3.53
C ARG A 244 5.74 20.17 -2.80
N ARG A 245 4.82 20.05 -1.83
CA ARG A 245 4.66 18.81 -1.03
C ARG A 245 4.20 17.64 -1.88
N THR A 246 3.35 17.88 -2.87
CA THR A 246 2.94 16.87 -3.85
C THR A 246 4.16 16.38 -4.63
N ARG A 247 4.97 17.29 -5.20
CA ARG A 247 6.19 16.92 -5.94
C ARG A 247 7.21 16.17 -5.07
N GLU A 248 7.33 16.51 -3.80
CA GLU A 248 8.18 15.78 -2.85
C GLU A 248 7.70 14.34 -2.63
N GLN A 249 6.39 14.08 -2.54
CA GLN A 249 5.88 12.72 -2.42
C GLN A 249 6.08 11.94 -3.74
N LEU A 250 5.85 12.59 -4.88
CA LEU A 250 6.12 11.99 -6.20
C LEU A 250 7.60 11.64 -6.38
N MET A 251 8.51 12.53 -5.94
CA MET A 251 9.96 12.27 -5.93
C MET A 251 10.33 11.03 -5.11
N LYS A 252 9.62 10.77 -4.01
CA LYS A 252 9.83 9.58 -3.16
C LYS A 252 9.24 8.29 -3.77
N GLY A 253 8.48 8.39 -4.86
CA GLY A 253 7.86 7.24 -5.53
C GLY A 253 6.42 6.99 -5.11
N ALA A 254 5.67 8.01 -4.68
CA ALA A 254 4.26 7.86 -4.39
C ALA A 254 3.49 7.36 -5.62
N SER A 255 2.65 6.32 -5.43
CA SER A 255 1.79 5.78 -6.48
C SER A 255 0.52 6.61 -6.67
N GLN A 256 0.07 7.31 -5.62
CA GLN A 256 -1.02 8.29 -5.64
C GLN A 256 -0.73 9.38 -4.60
N ILE A 257 -1.52 10.46 -4.57
CA ILE A 257 -1.35 11.55 -3.61
C ILE A 257 -2.53 11.63 -2.65
N LYS A 258 -2.28 11.62 -1.33
CA LYS A 258 -3.31 11.84 -0.30
C LYS A 258 -3.32 13.29 0.16
N ILE A 259 -4.50 13.91 0.09
CA ILE A 259 -4.78 15.21 0.72
C ILE A 259 -5.87 15.11 1.79
N MET A 260 -5.86 16.04 2.74
CA MET A 260 -6.91 16.24 3.73
C MET A 260 -7.81 17.40 3.29
N ALA A 261 -9.00 17.08 2.76
CA ALA A 261 -9.94 18.05 2.16
C ALA A 261 -11.15 18.37 3.06
N GLY A 262 -11.26 17.72 4.22
CA GLY A 262 -12.26 18.01 5.24
C GLY A 262 -11.73 17.64 6.61
N GLY A 263 -12.48 18.02 7.64
CA GLY A 263 -12.15 17.63 9.00
C GLY A 263 -12.55 16.20 9.33
N GLY A 264 -11.95 15.66 10.38
CA GLY A 264 -12.13 14.26 10.74
C GLY A 264 -12.63 14.01 12.17
N VAL A 265 -12.78 12.71 12.46
CA VAL A 265 -13.27 12.20 13.74
C VAL A 265 -12.16 12.15 14.79
N SER A 266 -10.97 11.69 14.41
CA SER A 266 -9.87 11.36 15.35
C SER A 266 -8.96 12.55 15.71
N SER A 267 -9.14 13.69 15.07
CA SER A 267 -8.31 14.86 15.26
C SER A 267 -8.83 15.77 16.38
N LEU A 268 -7.94 16.60 16.93
CA LEU A 268 -8.20 17.38 18.15
C LEU A 268 -8.84 18.74 17.88
N TYR A 269 -8.53 19.37 16.74
CA TYR A 269 -8.79 20.80 16.54
C TYR A 269 -9.78 21.10 15.41
N ASP A 270 -9.84 20.27 14.37
CA ASP A 270 -10.72 20.44 13.23
C ASP A 270 -12.11 19.81 13.48
N PRO A 271 -13.20 20.57 13.30
CA PRO A 271 -14.56 20.04 13.30
C PRO A 271 -14.87 19.18 12.07
N LEU A 272 -15.83 18.26 12.18
CA LEU A 272 -16.18 17.30 11.12
C LEU A 272 -16.74 18.04 9.87
N GLU A 273 -17.48 19.11 10.12
CA GLU A 273 -18.10 19.97 9.12
C GLU A 273 -17.10 20.91 8.39
N SER A 274 -15.85 20.99 8.87
CA SER A 274 -14.86 21.86 8.27
C SER A 274 -14.51 21.41 6.85
N VAL A 275 -14.56 22.35 5.90
CA VAL A 275 -14.05 22.15 4.55
C VAL A 275 -12.61 22.65 4.50
N GLN A 276 -11.67 21.76 4.21
CA GLN A 276 -10.24 22.05 4.22
C GLN A 276 -9.72 22.16 2.79
N TYR A 277 -8.70 22.98 2.61
CA TYR A 277 -8.16 23.52 1.37
C TYR A 277 -9.16 24.36 0.55
N LEU A 278 -8.63 25.40 -0.07
CA LEU A 278 -9.24 26.08 -1.20
C LEU A 278 -9.18 25.18 -2.44
N GLU A 279 -10.08 25.40 -3.38
CA GLU A 279 -10.11 24.62 -4.62
C GLU A 279 -8.81 24.77 -5.42
N GLU A 280 -8.18 25.94 -5.40
CA GLU A 280 -6.90 26.20 -6.08
C GLU A 280 -5.73 25.41 -5.47
N GLU A 281 -5.77 25.13 -4.17
CA GLU A 281 -4.75 24.35 -3.47
C GLU A 281 -4.91 22.87 -3.83
N MET A 282 -6.14 22.35 -3.82
CA MET A 282 -6.43 20.99 -4.29
C MET A 282 -6.04 20.80 -5.75
N ARG A 283 -6.36 21.78 -6.61
CA ARG A 283 -6.03 21.77 -8.03
C ARG A 283 -4.53 21.70 -8.26
N ALA A 284 -3.72 22.33 -7.40
CA ALA A 284 -2.26 22.23 -7.44
C ALA A 284 -1.75 20.79 -7.28
N ALA A 285 -2.33 20.04 -6.34
CA ALA A 285 -1.99 18.63 -6.15
C ALA A 285 -2.45 17.78 -7.34
N VAL A 286 -3.67 18.04 -7.85
CA VAL A 286 -4.26 17.32 -8.98
C VAL A 286 -3.43 17.50 -10.26
N GLU A 287 -3.05 18.73 -10.60
CA GLU A 287 -2.21 19.02 -11.76
C GLU A 287 -0.85 18.32 -11.67
N ALA A 288 -0.19 18.38 -10.51
CA ALA A 288 1.10 17.73 -10.32
C ALA A 288 1.02 16.20 -10.38
N ALA A 289 -0.05 15.60 -9.84
CA ALA A 289 -0.29 14.16 -9.94
C ALA A 289 -0.57 13.75 -11.40
N ALA A 290 -1.37 14.54 -12.12
CA ALA A 290 -1.70 14.30 -13.52
C ALA A 290 -0.46 14.39 -14.43
N ASP A 291 0.42 15.37 -14.21
CA ASP A 291 1.71 15.50 -14.93
C ASP A 291 2.61 14.27 -14.72
N TRP A 292 2.46 13.56 -13.60
CA TRP A 292 3.17 12.32 -13.31
C TRP A 292 2.41 11.06 -13.75
N GLY A 293 1.23 11.21 -14.35
CA GLY A 293 0.39 10.10 -14.81
C GLY A 293 -0.27 9.32 -13.68
N THR A 294 -0.57 9.98 -12.56
CA THR A 294 -1.31 9.41 -11.43
C THR A 294 -2.43 10.37 -10.95
N TYR A 295 -3.02 10.11 -9.78
CA TYR A 295 -4.21 10.75 -9.26
C TYR A 295 -4.08 11.18 -7.79
N VAL A 296 -5.06 11.97 -7.35
CA VAL A 296 -5.22 12.40 -5.96
C VAL A 296 -6.41 11.67 -5.33
N CYS A 297 -6.23 11.24 -4.08
CA CYS A 297 -7.29 10.83 -3.16
C CYS A 297 -7.43 11.83 -2.00
N ALA A 298 -8.66 12.04 -1.52
CA ALA A 298 -8.96 13.06 -0.52
C ALA A 298 -9.77 12.50 0.65
N HIS A 299 -9.28 12.72 1.87
CA HIS A 299 -10.08 12.55 3.09
C HIS A 299 -11.13 13.67 3.17
N VAL A 300 -12.41 13.31 3.18
CA VAL A 300 -13.52 14.26 3.37
C VAL A 300 -14.82 13.52 3.71
N TYR A 301 -15.60 14.05 4.66
CA TYR A 301 -16.90 13.47 5.04
C TYR A 301 -18.09 14.15 4.39
N THR A 302 -18.09 15.49 4.31
CA THR A 302 -19.29 16.28 4.00
C THR A 302 -19.45 16.59 2.51
N SER A 303 -20.71 16.74 2.07
CA SER A 303 -21.06 17.14 0.70
C SER A 303 -20.26 18.33 0.17
N ALA A 304 -20.20 19.42 0.95
CA ALA A 304 -19.53 20.65 0.53
C ALA A 304 -18.04 20.44 0.21
N GLY A 305 -17.35 19.62 1.01
CA GLY A 305 -15.95 19.28 0.78
C GLY A 305 -15.77 18.31 -0.39
N ILE A 306 -16.63 17.29 -0.51
CA ILE A 306 -16.59 16.32 -1.61
C ILE A 306 -16.79 17.05 -2.95
N GLN A 307 -17.82 17.87 -3.07
CA GLN A 307 -18.10 18.62 -4.29
C GLN A 307 -16.93 19.57 -4.66
N ARG A 308 -16.26 20.17 -3.66
CA ARG A 308 -15.05 20.99 -3.90
C ARG A 308 -13.88 20.13 -4.41
N ALA A 309 -13.63 18.98 -3.80
CA ALA A 309 -12.60 18.05 -4.23
C ALA A 309 -12.84 17.54 -5.66
N LEU A 310 -14.09 17.21 -5.99
CA LEU A 310 -14.49 16.80 -7.35
C LEU A 310 -14.26 17.92 -8.37
N ARG A 311 -14.67 19.16 -8.10
CA ARG A 311 -14.39 20.31 -8.99
C ARG A 311 -12.89 20.59 -9.19
N ALA A 312 -12.08 20.30 -8.18
CA ALA A 312 -10.62 20.39 -8.30
C ALA A 312 -10.02 19.25 -9.15
N GLY A 313 -10.75 18.16 -9.38
CA GLY A 313 -10.35 17.00 -10.19
C GLY A 313 -9.84 15.81 -9.39
N VAL A 314 -10.10 15.73 -8.08
CA VAL A 314 -9.82 14.56 -7.25
C VAL A 314 -10.54 13.33 -7.81
N LYS A 315 -9.87 12.18 -7.85
CA LYS A 315 -10.39 10.95 -8.48
C LYS A 315 -10.85 9.88 -7.49
N SER A 316 -10.49 10.00 -6.21
CA SER A 316 -10.87 9.07 -5.16
C SER A 316 -11.27 9.83 -3.90
N ILE A 317 -12.52 9.73 -3.52
CA ILE A 317 -13.06 10.25 -2.26
C ILE A 317 -12.89 9.17 -1.21
N GLU A 318 -12.22 9.54 -0.13
CA GLU A 318 -12.04 8.68 1.03
C GLU A 318 -13.08 9.06 2.10
N HIS A 319 -13.71 8.06 2.71
CA HIS A 319 -14.77 8.21 3.71
C HIS A 319 -16.12 8.64 3.13
N GLY A 320 -16.45 9.93 3.08
CA GLY A 320 -17.66 10.48 2.45
C GLY A 320 -19.02 10.10 3.08
N GLN A 321 -19.07 9.53 4.29
CA GLN A 321 -20.30 9.01 4.91
C GLN A 321 -21.43 10.05 5.08
N LEU A 322 -21.11 11.35 4.99
CA LEU A 322 -22.08 12.45 5.12
C LEU A 322 -22.41 13.09 3.75
N ALA A 323 -22.12 12.41 2.65
CA ALA A 323 -22.57 12.82 1.32
C ALA A 323 -24.09 12.71 1.20
N ASP A 324 -24.72 13.75 0.65
CA ASP A 324 -26.11 13.70 0.20
C ASP A 324 -26.24 13.09 -1.21
N SER A 325 -27.48 12.84 -1.63
CA SER A 325 -27.83 12.27 -2.93
C SER A 325 -27.26 13.04 -4.13
N GLU A 326 -27.23 14.38 -4.05
CA GLU A 326 -26.68 15.22 -5.12
C GLU A 326 -25.18 15.00 -5.25
N THR A 327 -24.48 14.92 -4.12
CA THR A 327 -23.05 14.66 -4.06
C THR A 327 -22.71 13.25 -4.53
N ILE A 328 -23.52 12.26 -4.17
CA ILE A 328 -23.37 10.87 -4.64
C ILE A 328 -23.56 10.80 -6.16
N ALA A 329 -24.56 11.50 -6.71
CA ALA A 329 -24.74 11.63 -8.15
C ALA A 329 -23.53 12.31 -8.81
N MET A 330 -22.99 13.37 -8.20
CA MET A 330 -21.78 14.04 -8.70
C MET A 330 -20.56 13.10 -8.71
N MET A 331 -20.36 12.27 -7.68
CA MET A 331 -19.28 11.27 -7.65
C MET A 331 -19.40 10.29 -8.83
N ARG A 332 -20.62 9.81 -9.12
CA ARG A 332 -20.90 8.94 -10.29
C ARG A 332 -20.59 9.67 -11.59
N ASP A 333 -21.14 10.87 -11.77
CA ASP A 333 -21.09 11.60 -13.04
C ASP A 333 -19.66 12.04 -13.41
N GLU A 334 -18.84 12.36 -12.41
CA GLU A 334 -17.40 12.64 -12.56
C GLU A 334 -16.53 11.38 -12.71
N GLY A 335 -17.14 10.19 -12.57
CA GLY A 335 -16.45 8.90 -12.58
C GLY A 335 -15.44 8.73 -11.44
N ALA A 336 -15.65 9.44 -10.33
CA ALA A 336 -14.82 9.35 -9.14
C ALA A 336 -15.04 8.02 -8.41
N TRP A 337 -13.99 7.57 -7.73
CA TRP A 337 -14.06 6.43 -6.84
C TRP A 337 -14.46 6.86 -5.44
N TRP A 338 -15.19 5.99 -4.76
CA TRP A 338 -15.53 6.11 -3.35
C TRP A 338 -14.87 4.97 -2.58
N SER A 339 -13.72 5.26 -1.96
CA SER A 339 -13.00 4.35 -1.08
C SER A 339 -13.57 4.49 0.34
N ILE A 340 -14.51 3.61 0.67
CA ILE A 340 -15.41 3.73 1.82
C ILE A 340 -15.11 2.66 2.88
N GLN A 341 -15.29 3.04 4.15
CA GLN A 341 -15.05 2.20 5.32
C GLN A 341 -16.38 1.91 6.03
N PRO A 342 -16.61 0.67 6.51
CA PRO A 342 -17.79 0.28 7.28
C PRO A 342 -17.69 0.74 8.73
N PHE A 343 -17.59 2.05 8.94
CA PHE A 343 -17.61 2.67 10.25
C PHE A 343 -19.00 2.55 10.85
N LEU A 344 -19.23 1.49 11.62
CA LEU A 344 -20.47 1.24 12.35
C LEU A 344 -20.23 1.44 13.85
N ALA A 345 -21.28 1.75 14.59
CA ALA A 345 -21.25 1.86 16.05
C ALA A 345 -21.35 0.46 16.70
N ASP A 346 -20.33 -0.37 16.49
CA ASP A 346 -20.26 -1.74 16.98
C ASP A 346 -18.91 -2.05 17.66
N GLU A 347 -18.62 -3.32 17.93
CA GLU A 347 -17.43 -3.76 18.69
C GLU A 347 -16.09 -3.40 18.04
N ASP A 348 -16.06 -3.06 16.75
CA ASP A 348 -14.84 -2.63 16.05
C ASP A 348 -14.71 -1.10 15.94
N ALA A 349 -15.66 -0.35 16.48
CA ALA A 349 -15.55 1.10 16.55
C ALA A 349 -14.32 1.49 17.38
N ASN A 350 -13.55 2.48 16.90
CA ASN A 350 -12.43 3.04 17.65
C ASN A 350 -12.95 3.74 18.91
N PRO A 351 -12.67 3.27 20.14
CA PRO A 351 -13.18 3.91 21.34
C PRO A 351 -12.68 5.35 21.46
N LYS A 352 -13.58 6.28 21.79
CA LYS A 352 -13.26 7.70 21.97
C LYS A 352 -13.39 8.08 23.43
N SER A 353 -12.38 8.77 23.96
CA SER A 353 -12.41 9.31 25.33
C SER A 353 -12.95 10.73 25.40
N ASP A 354 -12.96 11.45 24.27
CA ASP A 354 -13.53 12.79 24.15
C ASP A 354 -14.99 12.69 23.64
N PRO A 355 -15.98 13.18 24.41
CA PRO A 355 -17.39 13.20 24.00
C PRO A 355 -17.63 13.87 22.64
N ARG A 356 -16.81 14.86 22.24
CA ARG A 356 -16.92 15.50 20.93
C ARG A 356 -16.53 14.55 19.81
N GLN A 357 -15.47 13.78 20.01
CA GLN A 357 -15.04 12.77 19.03
C GLN A 357 -16.01 11.59 18.97
N GLU A 358 -16.60 11.22 20.12
CA GLU A 358 -17.67 10.21 20.19
C GLU A 358 -18.91 10.65 19.40
N ALA A 359 -19.37 11.90 19.59
CA ALA A 359 -20.51 12.44 18.84
C ALA A 359 -20.25 12.44 17.32
N LYS A 360 -19.07 12.88 16.87
CA LYS A 360 -18.66 12.81 15.46
C LYS A 360 -18.66 11.36 14.94
N GLN A 361 -18.18 10.41 15.74
CA GLN A 361 -18.14 9.00 15.34
C GLN A 361 -19.55 8.42 15.17
N LEU A 362 -20.48 8.78 16.06
CA LEU A 362 -21.89 8.36 15.96
C LEU A 362 -22.54 8.93 14.70
N GLU A 363 -22.34 10.22 14.41
CA GLU A 363 -22.85 10.87 13.19
C GLU A 363 -22.33 10.18 11.92
N VAL A 364 -21.03 9.87 11.88
CA VAL A 364 -20.42 9.11 10.78
C VAL A 364 -21.01 7.70 10.70
N ALA A 365 -21.23 7.02 11.83
CA ALA A 365 -21.79 5.68 11.84
C ALA A 365 -23.23 5.60 11.31
N GLU A 366 -24.05 6.60 11.63
CA GLU A 366 -25.39 6.75 11.06
C GLU A 366 -25.33 7.06 9.54
N GLY A 367 -24.35 7.86 9.12
CA GLY A 367 -24.09 8.16 7.71
C GLY A 367 -23.65 6.95 6.90
N THR A 368 -22.84 6.05 7.48
CA THR A 368 -22.32 4.85 6.83
C THR A 368 -23.42 3.99 6.21
N ILE A 369 -24.53 3.78 6.91
CA ILE A 369 -25.64 2.93 6.42
C ILE A 369 -26.18 3.52 5.11
N ARG A 370 -26.53 4.82 5.12
CA ARG A 370 -27.04 5.51 3.93
C ARG A 370 -26.02 5.51 2.80
N ALA A 371 -24.74 5.76 3.12
CA ALA A 371 -23.66 5.82 2.13
C ALA A 371 -23.50 4.51 1.35
N PHE A 372 -23.54 3.36 2.04
CA PHE A 372 -23.48 2.06 1.36
C PHE A 372 -24.76 1.75 0.57
N GLU A 373 -25.94 2.03 1.12
CA GLU A 373 -27.20 1.77 0.44
C GLU A 373 -27.34 2.62 -0.84
N GLU A 374 -27.14 3.93 -0.72
CA GLU A 374 -27.33 4.88 -1.80
C GLU A 374 -26.17 4.91 -2.80
N GLY A 375 -24.92 4.80 -2.32
CA GLY A 375 -23.74 4.71 -3.19
C GLY A 375 -23.82 3.50 -4.12
N ARG A 376 -24.24 2.35 -3.58
CA ARG A 376 -24.49 1.12 -4.34
C ARG A 376 -25.64 1.29 -5.33
N ALA A 377 -26.80 1.77 -4.85
CA ALA A 377 -27.98 1.95 -5.70
C ALA A 377 -27.75 2.96 -6.84
N SER A 378 -26.89 3.95 -6.61
CA SER A 378 -26.54 4.99 -7.58
C SER A 378 -25.50 4.52 -8.61
N GLY A 379 -24.84 3.38 -8.39
CA GLY A 379 -23.79 2.87 -9.28
C GLY A 379 -22.47 3.64 -9.20
N VAL A 380 -22.18 4.29 -8.06
CA VAL A 380 -20.85 4.89 -7.83
C VAL A 380 -19.81 3.78 -7.80
N ARG A 381 -18.60 4.05 -8.29
CA ARG A 381 -17.49 3.10 -8.19
C ARG A 381 -17.01 3.04 -6.75
N MET A 382 -17.24 1.94 -6.05
CA MET A 382 -16.88 1.79 -4.65
C MET A 382 -15.74 0.77 -4.48
N ALA A 383 -14.81 1.08 -3.58
CA ALA A 383 -13.76 0.18 -3.14
C ALA A 383 -13.76 0.08 -1.62
N PHE A 384 -13.43 -1.10 -1.11
CA PHE A 384 -13.34 -1.36 0.32
C PHE A 384 -12.03 -0.79 0.89
N GLY A 385 -12.13 -0.11 2.03
CA GLY A 385 -10.99 0.15 2.90
C GLY A 385 -11.37 0.03 4.37
N THR A 386 -10.38 -0.07 5.25
CA THR A 386 -10.64 -0.17 6.70
C THR A 386 -10.29 1.09 7.49
N ASP A 387 -9.26 1.83 7.06
CA ASP A 387 -8.71 2.99 7.77
C ASP A 387 -8.35 2.70 9.23
N ILE A 388 -7.73 1.53 9.47
CA ILE A 388 -7.17 1.22 10.78
C ILE A 388 -5.82 1.93 10.89
N LEU A 389 -5.79 2.98 11.69
CA LEU A 389 -4.59 3.72 12.06
C LEU A 389 -4.57 3.98 13.56
N MET A 390 -3.38 3.98 14.15
CA MET A 390 -3.15 4.34 15.55
C MET A 390 -3.93 3.46 16.56
N ASN A 391 -4.44 2.30 16.10
CA ASN A 391 -5.23 1.35 16.86
C ASN A 391 -4.68 -0.08 16.65
N PRO A 392 -3.62 -0.47 17.38
CA PRO A 392 -2.99 -1.77 17.18
C PRO A 392 -3.91 -2.94 17.51
N ARG A 393 -4.87 -2.75 18.42
CA ARG A 393 -5.86 -3.78 18.79
C ARG A 393 -6.93 -3.96 17.71
N GLY A 394 -7.22 -2.93 16.92
CA GLY A 394 -8.19 -3.00 15.83
C GLY A 394 -7.71 -3.80 14.63
N THR A 395 -6.40 -3.92 14.40
CA THR A 395 -5.82 -4.56 13.20
C THR A 395 -6.35 -5.97 12.91
N ILE A 396 -6.70 -6.74 13.95
CA ILE A 396 -7.27 -8.07 13.80
C ILE A 396 -8.67 -8.08 13.16
N SER A 397 -9.40 -6.96 13.18
CA SER A 397 -10.74 -6.84 12.61
C SER A 397 -10.74 -6.56 11.11
N GLN A 398 -9.58 -6.42 10.46
CA GLN A 398 -9.48 -6.04 9.04
C GLN A 398 -10.37 -6.89 8.11
N GLY A 399 -10.37 -8.21 8.29
CA GLY A 399 -11.24 -9.14 7.55
C GLY A 399 -12.71 -9.03 7.95
N ARG A 400 -13.00 -8.93 9.25
CA ARG A 400 -14.36 -8.74 9.77
C ARG A 400 -15.01 -7.45 9.27
N GLN A 401 -14.25 -6.37 9.09
CA GLN A 401 -14.76 -5.14 8.47
C GLN A 401 -15.26 -5.39 7.04
N LEU A 402 -14.55 -6.19 6.23
CA LEU A 402 -15.04 -6.59 4.90
C LEU A 402 -16.31 -7.44 5.01
N ALA A 403 -16.36 -8.38 5.96
CA ALA A 403 -17.53 -9.23 6.18
C ALA A 403 -18.78 -8.40 6.53
N LYS A 404 -18.65 -7.29 7.26
CA LYS A 404 -19.78 -6.39 7.57
C LYS A 404 -20.47 -5.81 6.34
N LEU A 405 -19.80 -5.73 5.19
CA LEU A 405 -20.43 -5.24 3.97
C LEU A 405 -21.62 -6.13 3.55
N THR A 406 -21.64 -7.40 3.95
CA THR A 406 -22.77 -8.31 3.72
C THR A 406 -24.08 -7.86 4.38
N ARG A 407 -24.03 -6.89 5.31
CA ARG A 407 -25.22 -6.20 5.85
C ARG A 407 -25.92 -5.32 4.81
N PHE A 408 -25.21 -4.86 3.78
CA PHE A 408 -25.69 -3.92 2.77
C PHE A 408 -25.79 -4.53 1.37
N MET A 409 -25.03 -5.59 1.10
CA MET A 409 -24.88 -6.17 -0.23
C MET A 409 -24.63 -7.67 -0.24
N ALA A 410 -24.72 -8.31 -1.41
CA ALA A 410 -24.45 -9.74 -1.53
C ALA A 410 -22.96 -10.06 -1.23
N PRO A 411 -22.61 -11.25 -0.71
CA PRO A 411 -21.23 -11.60 -0.36
C PRO A 411 -20.21 -11.39 -1.49
N LEU A 412 -20.53 -11.80 -2.72
CA LEU A 412 -19.63 -11.59 -3.86
C LEU A 412 -19.56 -10.13 -4.33
N GLU A 413 -20.59 -9.33 -4.05
CA GLU A 413 -20.56 -7.88 -4.30
C GLU A 413 -19.60 -7.19 -3.30
N ALA A 414 -19.68 -7.56 -2.02
CA ALA A 414 -18.73 -7.13 -1.00
C ALA A 414 -17.29 -7.58 -1.33
N LEU A 415 -17.12 -8.85 -1.74
CA LEU A 415 -15.81 -9.38 -2.10
C LEU A 415 -15.23 -8.69 -3.33
N ARG A 416 -16.06 -8.32 -4.32
CA ARG A 416 -15.64 -7.51 -5.48
C ARG A 416 -15.03 -6.18 -5.03
N MET A 417 -15.59 -5.52 -4.02
CA MET A 417 -15.08 -4.24 -3.50
C MET A 417 -13.65 -4.34 -2.94
N ALA A 418 -13.24 -5.50 -2.43
CA ALA A 418 -11.90 -5.78 -1.91
C ALA A 418 -11.02 -6.61 -2.88
N THR A 419 -11.47 -6.81 -4.12
CA THR A 419 -10.73 -7.55 -5.15
C THR A 419 -10.73 -6.75 -6.45
N GLY A 420 -11.55 -7.07 -7.44
CA GLY A 420 -11.47 -6.46 -8.77
C GLY A 420 -11.72 -4.95 -8.76
N ALA A 421 -12.66 -4.46 -7.94
CA ALA A 421 -12.92 -3.03 -7.81
C ALA A 421 -11.74 -2.28 -7.19
N ALA A 422 -11.16 -2.84 -6.12
CA ALA A 422 -9.97 -2.26 -5.51
C ALA A 422 -8.78 -2.31 -6.48
N GLY A 423 -8.62 -3.39 -7.26
CA GLY A 423 -7.60 -3.49 -8.31
C GLY A 423 -7.77 -2.43 -9.42
N GLU A 424 -9.00 -2.16 -9.83
CA GLU A 424 -9.34 -1.08 -10.77
C GLU A 424 -8.98 0.31 -10.21
N LEU A 425 -9.30 0.57 -8.93
CA LEU A 425 -8.91 1.80 -8.24
C LEU A 425 -7.37 1.97 -8.17
N LEU A 426 -6.64 0.91 -7.80
CA LEU A 426 -5.18 0.91 -7.81
C LEU A 426 -4.62 1.21 -9.21
N GLY A 427 -5.29 0.70 -10.25
CA GLY A 427 -4.96 0.92 -11.66
C GLY A 427 -4.97 2.39 -12.09
N LEU A 428 -5.66 3.29 -11.37
CA LEU A 428 -5.59 4.74 -11.61
C LEU A 428 -4.17 5.31 -11.44
N SER A 429 -3.29 4.60 -10.73
CA SER A 429 -1.89 5.00 -10.54
C SER A 429 -1.09 4.99 -11.85
N GLY A 430 -1.61 4.36 -12.91
CA GLY A 430 -1.04 4.41 -14.26
C GLY A 430 0.45 4.06 -14.29
N ALA A 431 1.25 4.95 -14.88
CA ALA A 431 2.70 4.78 -15.00
C ALA A 431 3.46 4.87 -13.66
N ARG A 432 2.77 5.18 -12.55
CA ARG A 432 3.29 5.20 -11.18
C ARG A 432 2.83 4.00 -10.34
N ALA A 433 2.09 3.06 -10.93
CA ALA A 433 1.84 1.78 -10.30
C ALA A 433 3.19 1.10 -9.97
N PRO A 434 3.46 0.72 -8.71
CA PRO A 434 4.76 0.16 -8.32
C PRO A 434 4.96 -1.29 -8.80
N TYR A 435 3.89 -1.94 -9.27
CA TYR A 435 3.88 -3.34 -9.67
C TYR A 435 3.21 -3.50 -11.03
N ASP A 436 3.82 -4.34 -11.87
CA ASP A 436 3.35 -4.58 -13.24
C ASP A 436 2.34 -5.74 -13.28
N GLY A 437 1.12 -5.45 -13.71
CA GLY A 437 0.04 -6.43 -13.88
C GLY A 437 -1.21 -6.10 -13.07
N ARG A 438 -2.33 -6.69 -13.48
CA ARG A 438 -3.61 -6.51 -12.78
C ARG A 438 -3.62 -7.28 -11.46
N LEU A 439 -4.30 -6.69 -10.47
CA LEU A 439 -4.48 -7.21 -9.12
C LEU A 439 -5.96 -7.40 -8.83
N GLY A 440 -6.26 -8.24 -7.84
CA GLY A 440 -7.65 -8.48 -7.41
C GLY A 440 -8.48 -9.24 -8.44
N VAL A 441 -7.85 -9.91 -9.41
CA VAL A 441 -8.54 -10.67 -10.46
C VAL A 441 -7.85 -12.01 -10.72
N ILE A 442 -8.63 -13.01 -11.13
CA ILE A 442 -8.12 -14.31 -11.62
C ILE A 442 -8.31 -14.36 -13.13
N GLU A 443 -7.32 -13.89 -13.87
CA GLU A 443 -7.30 -13.88 -15.34
C GLU A 443 -5.87 -14.01 -15.87
N GLU A 444 -5.72 -14.36 -17.15
CA GLU A 444 -4.41 -14.48 -17.80
C GLU A 444 -3.61 -13.17 -17.72
N GLY A 445 -2.34 -13.27 -17.32
CA GLY A 445 -1.41 -12.15 -17.18
C GLY A 445 -1.47 -11.41 -15.84
N ALA A 446 -2.54 -11.59 -15.06
CA ALA A 446 -2.67 -11.00 -13.72
C ALA A 446 -1.61 -11.54 -12.75
N LEU A 447 -1.28 -10.77 -11.73
CA LEU A 447 -0.37 -11.20 -10.68
C LEU A 447 -0.99 -12.35 -9.89
N ALA A 448 -0.21 -13.40 -9.63
CA ALA A 448 -0.68 -14.62 -8.96
C ALA A 448 -0.76 -14.42 -7.44
N ASP A 449 -1.77 -13.66 -7.04
CA ASP A 449 -2.16 -13.47 -5.65
C ASP A 449 -3.51 -14.14 -5.43
N LEU A 450 -3.50 -15.27 -4.73
CA LEU A 450 -4.64 -16.17 -4.65
C LEU A 450 -4.82 -16.67 -3.22
N LEU A 451 -6.07 -16.84 -2.81
CA LEU A 451 -6.46 -17.42 -1.53
C LEU A 451 -7.31 -18.65 -1.80
N VAL A 452 -7.05 -19.74 -1.06
CA VAL A 452 -7.96 -20.89 -0.98
C VAL A 452 -8.68 -20.82 0.36
N VAL A 453 -10.01 -20.84 0.31
CA VAL A 453 -10.88 -20.55 1.45
C VAL A 453 -11.61 -21.81 1.91
N GLU A 454 -11.58 -22.07 3.21
CA GLU A 454 -12.47 -22.99 3.92
C GLU A 454 -13.79 -22.25 4.18
N GLY A 455 -14.81 -22.55 3.37
CA GLY A 455 -16.09 -21.82 3.37
C GLY A 455 -16.64 -21.65 1.95
N ASP A 456 -17.84 -21.06 1.85
CA ASP A 456 -18.49 -20.78 0.57
C ASP A 456 -18.65 -19.26 0.38
N PRO A 457 -17.78 -18.61 -0.42
CA PRO A 457 -17.83 -17.16 -0.64
C PRO A 457 -19.15 -16.64 -1.25
N GLU A 458 -20.02 -17.53 -1.76
CA GLU A 458 -21.36 -17.15 -2.25
C GLU A 458 -22.37 -16.93 -1.12
N LYS A 459 -22.13 -17.52 0.07
CA LYS A 459 -23.09 -17.52 1.18
C LYS A 459 -22.81 -16.41 2.18
N ASP A 460 -21.56 -16.27 2.59
CA ASP A 460 -21.13 -15.30 3.60
C ASP A 460 -19.62 -15.04 3.48
N LEU A 461 -19.16 -14.09 4.30
CA LEU A 461 -17.76 -13.74 4.46
C LEU A 461 -17.27 -13.94 5.91
N ASP A 462 -18.01 -14.68 6.74
CA ASP A 462 -17.73 -14.83 8.18
C ASP A 462 -16.41 -15.59 8.42
N TRP A 463 -15.97 -16.37 7.43
CA TRP A 463 -14.67 -17.01 7.41
C TRP A 463 -13.49 -16.02 7.53
N LEU A 464 -13.70 -14.72 7.25
CA LEU A 464 -12.72 -13.65 7.47
C LEU A 464 -12.49 -13.29 8.94
N ASP A 465 -13.33 -13.78 9.86
CA ASP A 465 -13.15 -13.55 11.30
C ASP A 465 -11.99 -14.39 11.88
N ASP A 466 -11.80 -15.60 11.34
CA ASP A 466 -10.62 -16.45 11.64
C ASP A 466 -9.87 -16.85 10.35
N PRO A 467 -9.11 -15.92 9.75
CA PRO A 467 -8.35 -16.22 8.54
C PRO A 467 -7.22 -17.24 8.80
N ARG A 468 -6.83 -17.46 10.06
CA ARG A 468 -5.83 -18.48 10.38
C ARG A 468 -6.41 -19.87 10.16
N ALA A 469 -7.65 -20.13 10.55
CA ALA A 469 -8.33 -21.39 10.28
C ALA A 469 -8.82 -21.48 8.83
N ASN A 470 -9.34 -20.37 8.29
CA ASN A 470 -10.15 -20.45 7.07
C ASN A 470 -9.43 -20.12 5.77
N LEU A 471 -8.24 -19.49 5.80
CA LEU A 471 -7.41 -19.32 4.60
C LEU A 471 -6.40 -20.46 4.50
N VAL A 472 -6.80 -21.61 3.97
CA VAL A 472 -5.95 -22.82 3.98
C VAL A 472 -4.74 -22.71 3.04
N LEU A 473 -4.80 -21.84 2.02
CA LEU A 473 -3.62 -21.47 1.23
C LEU A 473 -3.62 -19.97 0.94
N ILE A 474 -2.44 -19.36 1.06
CA ILE A 474 -2.19 -17.96 0.67
C ILE A 474 -1.03 -17.97 -0.31
N MET A 475 -1.26 -17.43 -1.50
CA MET A 475 -0.26 -17.23 -2.54
C MET A 475 -0.10 -15.73 -2.80
N LYS A 476 1.15 -15.27 -2.91
CA LYS A 476 1.52 -13.91 -3.31
C LYS A 476 2.70 -13.99 -4.26
N ASP A 477 2.68 -13.23 -5.36
CA ASP A 477 3.73 -13.27 -6.39
C ASP A 477 3.96 -14.70 -6.94
N GLY A 478 2.90 -15.51 -7.01
CA GLY A 478 2.97 -16.93 -7.41
C GLY A 478 3.68 -17.84 -6.40
N ALA A 479 4.15 -17.30 -5.28
CA ALA A 479 4.78 -18.05 -4.22
C ALA A 479 3.77 -18.40 -3.13
N VAL A 480 3.79 -19.67 -2.70
CA VAL A 480 2.97 -20.13 -1.58
C VAL A 480 3.56 -19.59 -0.27
N VAL A 481 2.82 -18.68 0.38
CA VAL A 481 3.17 -18.05 1.66
C VAL A 481 2.65 -18.88 2.84
N LYS A 482 1.48 -19.50 2.67
CA LYS A 482 0.83 -20.39 3.64
C LYS A 482 0.26 -21.57 2.90
N ASP A 483 0.46 -22.79 3.43
CA ASP A 483 -0.11 -24.03 2.90
C ASP A 483 -0.56 -24.92 4.08
N GLN A 484 -1.85 -25.20 4.15
CA GLN A 484 -2.52 -26.05 5.14
C GLN A 484 -3.60 -26.94 4.49
N LEU A 485 -3.45 -27.20 3.18
CA LEU A 485 -4.42 -27.95 2.39
C LEU A 485 -4.54 -29.43 2.76
#